data_AF-A0AAV1GIA7-F1
#
_entry.id   AF-A0AAV1GIA7-F1
#
_cell.length_a   1.000
_cell.length_b   1.000
_cell.length_c   1.000
_cell.angle_alpha   90.00
_cell.angle_beta   90.00
_cell.angle_gamma   90.00
#
_symmetry.space_group_name_H-M   'P 1'
#
loop_
_entity.id
_entity.type
_entity.pdbx_description
1 polymer ?
#
loop_
_entity_poly.entity_id
_entity_poly.type
_entity_poly.pdbx_seq_one_letter_code
_entity_poly.pdbx_strand_id
1 'polypeptide(L)'
;MAASCSVRAVFRQSVRRWRCARGQVCADRELSQRCVTSQTVEGRRSACWVKVTEHESFCRTFQNQQGGGGGGGEGRGGGGGVLWAAVAFSLFSSSDEDHRDEAQKKEDELILLLKKAKLSVYRGQLQAASGFLHQAVVLAHQTHNNQAIIYTYSQMANLAYVQGQLDSAEKLFKAAMSFMLSGGTPQDDNAVIEMSLKLATIYAEQNKAELAEHGFRFCTESLEAKLEKQKEIPEEQQTEEQEALRKDTRLLLGLCLDSRARYRASMLHLSQATQDYQNALKICRQEQGDTHPQTLVLMSDLATIMDLQGQHDEALVLVQQAVDLSRSAGHPDLHVLLGNMAGILLHTGRFEDAMQFYREALSLAREAGDQESVDMIQEGLKEVRKRRDQERNQEKAAKEE
;
A
#
# COMPACT_ATOMS: atom_id res chain seq x y z
N MET A 1 -8.09 2.95 2.76
CA MET A 1 -7.20 4.10 2.47
C MET A 1 -6.21 3.72 1.39
N ALA A 2 -6.72 3.43 0.19
CA ALA A 2 -5.92 3.14 -1.00
C ALA A 2 -6.15 4.24 -2.04
N ALA A 3 -5.58 5.43 -1.84
CA ALA A 3 -5.52 6.44 -2.89
C ALA A 3 -4.41 6.06 -3.89
N SER A 4 -4.75 5.95 -5.18
CA SER A 4 -3.79 5.72 -6.27
C SER A 4 -2.74 6.86 -6.30
N CYS A 5 -1.48 6.53 -5.99
CA CYS A 5 -0.34 7.45 -6.18
C CYS A 5 -0.12 7.80 -7.66
N SER A 6 -0.51 6.92 -8.59
CA SER A 6 -0.27 7.06 -10.03
C SER A 6 -1.03 8.23 -10.63
N VAL A 7 -2.23 8.52 -10.14
CA VAL A 7 -3.04 9.65 -10.63
C VAL A 7 -2.38 10.99 -10.32
N ARG A 8 -1.66 11.14 -9.20
CA ARG A 8 -1.26 12.45 -8.67
C ARG A 8 0.07 13.00 -9.19
N ALA A 9 1.07 12.15 -9.39
CA ALA A 9 2.33 12.55 -10.04
C ALA A 9 2.06 13.00 -11.48
N VAL A 10 1.10 12.33 -12.10
CA VAL A 10 0.70 12.50 -13.48
C VAL A 10 -0.26 13.68 -13.67
N PHE A 11 -1.29 13.85 -12.83
CA PHE A 11 -2.25 14.96 -12.98
C PHE A 11 -1.55 16.33 -12.93
N ARG A 12 -0.52 16.49 -12.07
CA ARG A 12 0.32 17.69 -12.03
C ARG A 12 1.20 17.88 -13.28
N GLN A 13 1.57 16.81 -13.99
CA GLN A 13 2.36 16.88 -15.22
C GLN A 13 1.48 17.00 -16.48
N SER A 14 0.28 16.44 -16.52
CA SER A 14 -0.69 16.63 -17.61
C SER A 14 -1.17 18.10 -17.71
N VAL A 15 -1.33 18.77 -16.57
CA VAL A 15 -1.53 20.24 -16.50
C VAL A 15 -0.35 21.02 -17.10
N ARG A 16 0.88 20.48 -17.02
CA ARG A 16 2.07 21.07 -17.66
C ARG A 16 2.15 20.75 -19.16
N ARG A 17 1.76 19.55 -19.59
CA ARG A 17 1.83 19.11 -20.99
C ARG A 17 0.90 19.91 -21.91
N TRP A 18 -0.27 20.34 -21.42
CA TRP A 18 -1.17 21.22 -22.19
C TRP A 18 -0.75 22.70 -22.23
N ARG A 19 0.16 23.16 -21.35
CA ARG A 19 0.81 24.48 -21.54
C ARG A 19 1.76 24.49 -22.73
N CYS A 20 2.39 23.35 -23.06
CA CYS A 20 3.32 23.25 -24.20
C CYS A 20 2.63 22.99 -25.55
N ALA A 21 1.38 22.51 -25.58
CA ALA A 21 0.67 22.23 -26.83
C ALA A 21 0.24 23.50 -27.63
N ARG A 22 0.52 24.72 -27.11
CA ARG A 22 0.29 26.02 -27.78
C ARG A 22 1.57 26.73 -28.24
N GLY A 23 2.57 26.00 -28.71
CA GLY A 23 3.63 26.58 -29.54
C GLY A 23 4.64 27.51 -28.83
N GLN A 24 4.93 27.28 -27.55
CA GLN A 24 6.13 27.84 -26.91
C GLN A 24 6.95 26.73 -26.29
N VAL A 25 8.11 26.47 -26.89
CA VAL A 25 9.18 25.64 -26.32
C VAL A 25 9.66 26.34 -25.04
N CYS A 26 9.28 25.83 -23.87
CA CYS A 26 9.92 26.21 -22.61
C CYS A 26 10.93 25.13 -22.24
N ALA A 27 12.18 25.34 -22.67
CA ALA A 27 13.33 24.73 -22.05
C ALA A 27 13.58 25.47 -20.72
N ASP A 28 13.02 24.96 -19.63
CA ASP A 28 13.48 25.36 -18.29
C ASP A 28 13.60 24.11 -17.42
N ARG A 29 14.86 23.70 -17.22
CA ARG A 29 15.30 22.51 -16.49
C ARG A 29 15.44 22.76 -14.99
N GLU A 30 15.11 23.96 -14.51
CA GLU A 30 15.28 24.38 -13.11
C GLU A 30 14.04 25.14 -12.66
N LEU A 31 13.08 24.48 -11.99
CA LEU A 31 12.09 25.07 -11.05
C LEU A 31 11.07 24.06 -10.48
N SER A 32 11.35 22.75 -10.50
CA SER A 32 10.38 21.72 -10.08
C SER A 32 10.28 21.45 -8.57
N GLN A 33 10.83 22.31 -7.69
CA GLN A 33 10.98 21.98 -6.26
C GLN A 33 10.15 22.80 -5.26
N ARG A 34 9.26 23.71 -5.66
CA ARG A 34 8.49 24.50 -4.68
C ARG A 34 7.00 24.50 -4.99
N CYS A 35 6.28 23.59 -4.32
CA CYS A 35 4.94 23.80 -3.73
C CYS A 35 4.32 22.45 -3.37
N VAL A 36 4.64 21.97 -2.18
CA VAL A 36 3.96 20.86 -1.52
C VAL A 36 3.88 21.22 -0.03
N THR A 37 2.68 21.53 0.47
CA THR A 37 2.42 21.77 1.89
C THR A 37 2.63 20.48 2.68
N SER A 38 3.30 20.53 3.83
CA SER A 38 3.83 19.35 4.55
C SER A 38 2.76 18.32 4.94
N GLN A 39 1.54 18.75 5.25
CA GLN A 39 0.42 17.87 5.65
C GLN A 39 -0.03 16.90 4.55
N THR A 40 0.18 17.25 3.28
CA THR A 40 -0.14 16.34 2.16
C THR A 40 0.89 15.21 2.03
N VAL A 41 2.12 15.36 2.55
CA VAL A 41 3.22 14.39 2.40
C VAL A 41 3.02 13.18 3.32
N GLU A 42 2.54 13.42 4.54
CA GLU A 42 2.35 12.37 5.55
C GLU A 42 1.20 11.41 5.19
N GLY A 43 0.05 11.92 4.72
CA GLY A 43 -1.06 11.09 4.21
C GLY A 43 -0.69 10.28 2.94
N ARG A 44 0.12 10.88 2.05
CA ARG A 44 0.64 10.23 0.83
C ARG A 44 1.53 9.03 1.10
N ARG A 45 2.28 9.05 2.21
CA ARG A 45 3.19 7.96 2.58
C ARG A 45 2.47 6.81 3.27
N SER A 46 1.45 7.09 4.08
CA SER A 46 0.65 6.04 4.71
C SER A 46 -0.09 5.15 3.70
N ALA A 47 -0.73 5.70 2.67
CA ALA A 47 -1.54 4.91 1.73
C ALA A 47 -0.71 4.00 0.80
N CYS A 48 0.51 4.42 0.42
CA CYS A 48 1.37 3.63 -0.46
C CYS A 48 2.11 2.49 0.30
N TRP A 49 2.35 2.67 1.61
CA TRP A 49 3.05 1.70 2.44
C TRP A 49 2.16 0.68 3.14
N VAL A 50 0.90 1.00 3.42
CA VAL A 50 -0.05 0.09 4.06
C VAL A 50 -0.17 -1.24 3.30
N LYS A 51 -0.11 -1.21 1.95
CA LYS A 51 -0.12 -2.41 1.09
C LYS A 51 1.11 -3.31 1.25
N VAL A 52 2.28 -2.72 1.53
CA VAL A 52 3.52 -3.48 1.77
C VAL A 52 3.54 -4.05 3.19
N THR A 53 2.93 -3.37 4.16
CA THR A 53 2.89 -3.82 5.56
C THR A 53 1.83 -4.87 5.87
N GLU A 54 0.76 -4.98 5.07
CA GLU A 54 -0.27 -6.02 5.23
C GLU A 54 0.24 -7.43 4.85
N HIS A 55 1.32 -7.49 4.07
CA HIS A 55 1.95 -8.72 3.59
C HIS A 55 3.23 -9.11 4.35
N GLU A 56 3.46 -8.55 5.55
CA GLU A 56 4.59 -8.94 6.39
C GLU A 56 4.42 -10.41 6.84
N SER A 57 4.88 -11.38 6.05
CA SER A 57 4.84 -12.82 6.39
C SER A 57 5.59 -13.09 7.70
N PHE A 58 6.62 -12.31 7.99
CA PHE A 58 7.36 -12.29 9.26
C PHE A 58 6.47 -11.94 10.47
N CYS A 59 5.47 -11.07 10.28
CA CYS A 59 4.52 -10.69 11.33
C CYS A 59 3.54 -11.82 11.64
N ARG A 60 3.15 -12.61 10.63
CA ARG A 60 2.31 -13.79 10.87
C ARG A 60 3.05 -14.84 11.68
N THR A 61 4.34 -15.09 11.45
CA THR A 61 5.12 -16.07 12.24
C THR A 61 5.36 -15.61 13.68
N PHE A 62 5.76 -14.36 13.93
CA PHE A 62 5.95 -13.86 15.30
C PHE A 62 4.63 -13.77 16.09
N GLN A 63 3.51 -13.40 15.44
CA GLN A 63 2.19 -13.35 16.09
C GLN A 63 1.51 -14.74 16.20
N ASN A 64 1.67 -15.64 15.22
CA ASN A 64 1.05 -16.98 15.25
C ASN A 64 1.83 -17.98 16.11
N GLN A 65 3.15 -17.88 16.23
CA GLN A 65 3.93 -18.78 17.11
C GLN A 65 3.48 -18.72 18.57
N GLN A 66 2.81 -17.65 19.00
CA GLN A 66 2.31 -17.50 20.37
C GLN A 66 0.79 -17.64 20.53
N GLY A 67 0.05 -17.90 19.44
CA GLY A 67 -1.40 -18.20 19.50
C GLY A 67 -1.73 -19.67 19.80
N GLY A 68 -0.74 -20.56 19.83
CA GLY A 68 -0.89 -22.02 19.95
C GLY A 68 -0.50 -22.61 21.32
N GLY A 69 -0.43 -21.81 22.39
CA GLY A 69 -0.02 -22.26 23.71
C GLY A 69 -1.14 -22.19 24.75
N GLY A 70 -1.89 -23.29 24.92
CA GLY A 70 -2.69 -23.52 26.13
C GLY A 70 -4.06 -24.15 25.89
N GLY A 71 -4.16 -25.47 26.03
CA GLY A 71 -5.47 -26.15 26.06
C GLY A 71 -5.42 -27.67 25.90
N GLY A 72 -4.63 -28.37 26.71
CA GLY A 72 -4.75 -29.82 26.89
C GLY A 72 -5.65 -30.13 28.10
N GLY A 73 -6.75 -30.86 27.89
CA GLY A 73 -7.59 -31.39 28.97
C GLY A 73 -8.99 -31.82 28.51
N GLU A 74 -9.18 -33.13 28.38
CA GLU A 74 -10.42 -33.83 28.00
C GLU A 74 -11.61 -33.59 28.95
N GLY A 75 -12.85 -33.70 28.43
CA GLY A 75 -14.04 -33.83 29.27
C GLY A 75 -15.39 -33.78 28.54
N ARG A 76 -15.97 -34.96 28.30
CA ARG A 76 -17.33 -35.23 27.77
C ARG A 76 -18.47 -34.45 28.46
N GLY A 77 -19.52 -34.12 27.68
CA GLY A 77 -20.90 -34.43 28.09
C GLY A 77 -21.96 -33.31 27.99
N GLY A 78 -23.04 -33.58 27.23
CA GLY A 78 -24.41 -33.17 27.57
C GLY A 78 -24.89 -31.81 27.05
N GLY A 79 -26.03 -31.81 26.34
CA GLY A 79 -26.65 -30.61 25.78
C GLY A 79 -27.66 -29.91 26.69
N GLY A 80 -28.18 -28.78 26.22
CA GLY A 80 -29.40 -28.15 26.73
C GLY A 80 -29.29 -26.67 27.12
N GLY A 81 -29.83 -25.79 26.27
CA GLY A 81 -30.74 -24.71 26.68
C GLY A 81 -30.27 -23.50 27.51
N VAL A 82 -30.23 -22.34 26.84
CA VAL A 82 -31.03 -21.13 27.14
C VAL A 82 -30.77 -20.24 28.41
N LEU A 83 -30.54 -18.94 28.10
CA LEU A 83 -30.87 -17.67 28.81
C LEU A 83 -30.04 -17.15 30.02
N TRP A 84 -29.45 -15.95 29.78
CA TRP A 84 -29.23 -14.77 30.63
C TRP A 84 -28.96 -14.89 32.14
N ALA A 85 -27.80 -14.36 32.58
CA ALA A 85 -27.73 -13.51 33.77
C ALA A 85 -26.49 -12.61 33.73
N ALA A 86 -26.73 -11.30 33.80
CA ALA A 86 -25.72 -10.32 34.16
C ALA A 86 -25.25 -10.59 35.60
N VAL A 87 -23.97 -10.90 35.76
CA VAL A 87 -23.30 -10.86 37.06
C VAL A 87 -22.14 -9.89 36.93
N ALA A 88 -22.32 -8.74 37.59
CA ALA A 88 -21.25 -7.82 37.91
C ALA A 88 -20.07 -8.61 38.51
N PHE A 89 -18.94 -8.64 37.82
CA PHE A 89 -17.71 -9.09 38.44
C PHE A 89 -17.15 -7.96 39.30
N SER A 90 -17.53 -8.06 40.56
CA SER A 90 -16.90 -7.44 41.70
C SER A 90 -15.38 -7.55 41.63
N LEU A 91 -14.75 -6.40 41.83
CA LEU A 91 -13.55 -6.22 42.65
C LEU A 91 -13.36 -7.37 43.65
N PHE A 92 -12.57 -8.37 43.29
CA PHE A 92 -11.89 -9.24 44.24
C PHE A 92 -10.44 -9.39 43.80
N SER A 93 -9.60 -8.69 44.53
CA SER A 93 -8.16 -8.89 44.62
C SER A 93 -7.90 -10.31 45.14
N SER A 94 -7.70 -11.28 44.24
CA SER A 94 -6.83 -12.42 44.53
C SER A 94 -5.46 -12.09 43.97
N SER A 95 -4.47 -12.06 44.85
CA SER A 95 -3.06 -12.08 44.49
C SER A 95 -2.75 -13.42 43.84
N ASP A 96 -3.05 -13.55 42.55
CA ASP A 96 -2.50 -14.64 41.73
C ASP A 96 -1.00 -14.39 41.65
N GLU A 97 -0.20 -15.26 42.28
CA GLU A 97 1.25 -15.19 42.18
C GLU A 97 1.64 -15.38 40.71
N ASP A 98 2.20 -14.33 40.10
CA ASP A 98 2.58 -14.33 38.69
C ASP A 98 3.76 -15.30 38.46
N HIS A 99 3.42 -16.54 38.07
CA HIS A 99 4.36 -17.65 37.83
C HIS A 99 5.24 -17.49 36.58
N ARG A 100 5.17 -16.37 35.85
CA ARG A 100 6.02 -16.11 34.69
C ARG A 100 7.47 -15.84 35.10
N ASP A 101 8.39 -16.45 34.37
CA ASP A 101 9.82 -16.14 34.49
C ASP A 101 10.12 -14.73 33.93
N GLU A 102 11.22 -14.14 34.37
CA GLU A 102 11.65 -12.78 34.04
C GLU A 102 11.81 -12.59 32.52
N ALA A 103 12.27 -13.61 31.80
CA ALA A 103 12.35 -13.57 30.34
C ALA A 103 10.95 -13.44 29.70
N GLN A 104 9.97 -14.20 30.19
CA GLN A 104 8.60 -14.18 29.68
C GLN A 104 7.91 -12.84 30.01
N LYS A 105 8.18 -12.26 31.18
CA LYS A 105 7.69 -10.92 31.54
C LYS A 105 8.20 -9.84 30.59
N LYS A 106 9.48 -9.90 30.21
CA LYS A 106 10.08 -8.97 29.24
C LYS A 106 9.51 -9.15 27.84
N GLU A 107 9.22 -10.38 27.43
CA GLU A 107 8.54 -10.64 26.14
C GLU A 107 7.10 -10.12 26.13
N ASP A 108 6.34 -10.35 27.20
CA ASP A 108 4.98 -9.81 27.36
C ASP A 108 4.98 -8.27 27.32
N GLU A 109 5.93 -7.64 28.00
CA GLU A 109 6.10 -6.18 28.00
C GLU A 109 6.47 -5.65 26.61
N LEU A 110 7.41 -6.31 25.92
CA LEU A 110 7.76 -6.00 24.54
C LEU A 110 6.53 -6.05 23.62
N ILE A 111 5.75 -7.12 23.69
CA ILE A 111 4.53 -7.28 22.88
C ILE A 111 3.53 -6.17 23.19
N LEU A 112 3.35 -5.82 24.46
CA LEU A 112 2.49 -4.73 24.87
C LEU A 112 2.94 -3.37 24.30
N LEU A 113 4.24 -3.08 24.32
CA LEU A 113 4.81 -1.85 23.75
C LEU A 113 4.59 -1.79 22.25
N LEU A 114 4.84 -2.88 21.52
CA LEU A 114 4.60 -2.96 20.08
C LEU A 114 3.12 -2.75 19.73
N LYS A 115 2.20 -3.34 20.51
CA LYS A 115 0.75 -3.12 20.36
C LYS A 115 0.36 -1.66 20.65
N LYS A 116 0.89 -1.05 21.71
CA LYS A 116 0.68 0.37 22.03
C LYS A 116 1.22 1.28 20.93
N ALA A 117 2.39 0.98 20.37
CA ALA A 117 2.95 1.71 19.24
C ALA A 117 2.02 1.66 18.03
N LYS A 118 1.59 0.45 17.63
CA LYS A 118 0.68 0.26 16.49
C LYS A 118 -0.65 1.01 16.69
N LEU A 119 -1.27 0.91 17.86
CA LEU A 119 -2.48 1.65 18.19
C LEU A 119 -2.28 3.17 18.17
N SER A 120 -1.12 3.64 18.63
CA SER A 120 -0.80 5.08 18.61
C SER A 120 -0.64 5.58 17.17
N VAL A 121 -0.03 4.79 16.27
CA VAL A 121 0.02 5.11 14.83
C VAL A 121 -1.38 5.21 14.24
N TYR A 122 -2.27 4.25 14.51
CA TYR A 122 -3.66 4.31 14.02
C TYR A 122 -4.43 5.54 14.51
N ARG A 123 -4.10 6.05 15.71
CA ARG A 123 -4.70 7.27 16.28
C ARG A 123 -4.02 8.56 15.81
N GLY A 124 -3.03 8.49 14.91
CA GLY A 124 -2.22 9.64 14.49
C GLY A 124 -1.27 10.17 15.57
N GLN A 125 -1.09 9.45 16.67
CA GLN A 125 -0.23 9.83 17.79
C GLN A 125 1.22 9.38 17.54
N LEU A 126 1.85 9.92 16.50
CA LEU A 126 3.14 9.44 16.00
C LEU A 126 4.29 9.59 17.02
N GLN A 127 4.25 10.61 17.88
CA GLN A 127 5.26 10.81 18.93
C GLN A 127 5.15 9.76 20.04
N ALA A 128 3.93 9.44 20.47
CA ALA A 128 3.70 8.36 21.44
C ALA A 128 4.13 7.01 20.86
N ALA A 129 3.81 6.75 19.58
CA ALA A 129 4.27 5.56 18.88
C ALA A 129 5.79 5.44 18.88
N SER A 130 6.50 6.53 18.57
CA SER A 130 7.95 6.59 18.62
C SER A 130 8.48 6.24 20.01
N GLY A 131 7.91 6.83 21.08
CA GLY A 131 8.29 6.53 22.46
C GLY A 131 8.16 5.05 22.82
N PHE A 132 7.05 4.41 22.44
CA PHE A 132 6.84 2.98 22.68
C PHE A 132 7.84 2.10 21.91
N LEU A 133 8.16 2.45 20.65
CA LEU A 133 9.12 1.68 19.85
C LEU A 133 10.56 1.79 20.37
N HIS A 134 10.96 2.96 20.91
CA HIS A 134 12.27 3.11 21.55
C HIS A 134 12.39 2.27 22.82
N GLN A 135 11.31 2.13 23.60
CA GLN A 135 11.30 1.22 24.76
C GLN A 135 11.35 -0.24 24.29
N ALA A 136 10.59 -0.59 23.25
CA ALA A 136 10.54 -1.93 22.69
C ALA A 136 11.92 -2.39 22.18
N VAL A 137 12.67 -1.53 21.47
CA VAL A 137 13.96 -1.94 20.90
C VAL A 137 15.01 -2.22 21.98
N VAL A 138 14.97 -1.47 23.08
CA VAL A 138 15.84 -1.71 24.24
C VAL A 138 15.55 -3.08 24.85
N LEU A 139 14.26 -3.39 25.09
CA LEU A 139 13.87 -4.71 25.60
C LEU A 139 14.24 -5.84 24.64
N ALA A 140 14.01 -5.66 23.33
CA ALA A 140 14.34 -6.66 22.32
C ALA A 140 15.85 -7.01 22.30
N HIS A 141 16.72 -6.02 22.50
CA HIS A 141 18.16 -6.26 22.64
C HIS A 141 18.52 -6.93 23.96
N GLN A 142 17.85 -6.59 25.07
CA GLN A 142 18.08 -7.22 26.38
C GLN A 142 17.67 -8.70 26.40
N THR A 143 16.64 -9.09 25.65
CA THR A 143 16.21 -10.48 25.54
C THR A 143 17.01 -11.27 24.50
N HIS A 144 17.96 -10.62 23.80
CA HIS A 144 18.73 -11.22 22.70
C HIS A 144 17.86 -11.90 21.63
N ASN A 145 16.62 -11.42 21.46
CA ASN A 145 15.67 -12.01 20.54
C ASN A 145 15.80 -11.31 19.17
N ASN A 146 16.56 -11.92 18.25
CA ASN A 146 16.79 -11.37 16.91
C ASN A 146 15.48 -11.09 16.15
N GLN A 147 14.45 -11.92 16.35
CA GLN A 147 13.16 -11.75 15.67
C GLN A 147 12.46 -10.47 16.16
N ALA A 148 12.45 -10.26 17.48
CA ALA A 148 11.94 -9.03 18.10
C ALA A 148 12.73 -7.78 17.67
N ILE A 149 14.05 -7.89 17.55
CA ILE A 149 14.91 -6.79 17.09
C ILE A 149 14.55 -6.40 15.65
N ILE A 150 14.49 -7.38 14.73
CA ILE A 150 14.11 -7.17 13.32
C ILE A 150 12.72 -6.52 13.24
N TYR A 151 11.74 -7.09 13.94
CA TYR A 151 10.37 -6.56 13.95
C TYR A 151 10.34 -5.10 14.42
N THR A 152 11.01 -4.81 15.54
CA THR A 152 10.97 -3.47 16.13
C THR A 152 11.66 -2.44 15.22
N TYR A 153 12.81 -2.79 14.61
CA TYR A 153 13.44 -1.92 13.62
C TYR A 153 12.54 -1.68 12.41
N SER A 154 11.87 -2.70 11.89
CA SER A 154 10.92 -2.55 10.78
C SER A 154 9.76 -1.62 11.15
N GLN A 155 9.19 -1.74 12.37
CA GLN A 155 8.13 -0.82 12.82
C GLN A 155 8.63 0.61 13.02
N MET A 156 9.84 0.81 13.54
CA MET A 156 10.47 2.13 13.62
C MET A 156 10.70 2.73 12.24
N ALA A 157 11.13 1.92 11.28
CA ALA A 157 11.37 2.34 9.92
C ALA A 157 10.06 2.71 9.20
N ASN A 158 8.98 1.93 9.39
CA ASN A 158 7.62 2.25 8.94
C ASN A 158 7.18 3.61 9.47
N LEU A 159 7.35 3.85 10.78
CA LEU A 159 6.99 5.10 11.42
C LEU A 159 7.80 6.28 10.86
N ALA A 160 9.12 6.13 10.75
CA ALA A 160 10.00 7.14 10.19
C ALA A 160 9.63 7.47 8.73
N TYR A 161 9.29 6.46 7.94
CA TYR A 161 8.85 6.65 6.56
C TYR A 161 7.57 7.49 6.50
N VAL A 162 6.53 7.12 7.26
CA VAL A 162 5.26 7.86 7.34
C VAL A 162 5.49 9.32 7.76
N GLN A 163 6.43 9.57 8.68
CA GLN A 163 6.78 10.90 9.19
C GLN A 163 7.56 11.81 8.24
N GLY A 164 7.91 11.38 7.03
CA GLY A 164 8.76 12.22 6.18
C GLY A 164 10.25 11.83 6.19
N GLN A 165 10.69 11.04 7.17
CA GLN A 165 12.10 10.85 7.53
C GLN A 165 12.76 9.71 6.74
N LEU A 166 12.95 9.91 5.44
CA LEU A 166 13.45 8.87 4.52
C LEU A 166 14.83 8.33 4.89
N ASP A 167 15.76 9.19 5.32
CA ASP A 167 17.11 8.76 5.70
C ASP A 167 17.11 7.90 6.96
N SER A 168 16.23 8.21 7.92
CA SER A 168 16.04 7.40 9.13
C SER A 168 15.41 6.06 8.78
N ALA A 169 14.38 6.06 7.93
CA ALA A 169 13.74 4.83 7.47
C ALA A 169 14.74 3.91 6.73
N GLU A 170 15.54 4.47 5.82
CA GLU A 170 16.59 3.75 5.10
C GLU A 170 17.57 3.06 6.07
N LYS A 171 18.08 3.79 7.08
CA LYS A 171 19.01 3.25 8.07
C LYS A 171 18.39 2.12 8.89
N LEU A 172 17.14 2.30 9.32
CA LEU A 172 16.43 1.32 10.15
C LEU A 172 16.12 0.04 9.37
N PHE A 173 15.70 0.14 8.09
CA PHE A 173 15.52 -1.04 7.25
C PHE A 173 16.82 -1.76 6.93
N LYS A 174 17.91 -1.03 6.68
CA LYS A 174 19.25 -1.63 6.52
C LYS A 174 19.69 -2.36 7.79
N ALA A 175 19.42 -1.79 8.97
CA ALA A 175 19.70 -2.45 10.24
C ALA A 175 18.88 -3.74 10.39
N ALA A 176 17.57 -3.69 10.15
CA ALA A 176 16.70 -4.87 10.18
C ALA A 176 17.20 -5.97 9.22
N MET A 177 17.49 -5.61 7.96
CA MET A 177 18.02 -6.54 6.95
C MET A 177 19.39 -7.10 7.34
N SER A 178 20.26 -6.30 7.96
CA SER A 178 21.55 -6.78 8.48
C SER A 178 21.38 -7.86 9.54
N PHE A 179 20.42 -7.69 10.47
CA PHE A 179 20.10 -8.72 11.47
C PHE A 179 19.59 -10.01 10.82
N MET A 180 18.73 -9.91 9.79
CA MET A 180 18.24 -11.07 9.04
C MET A 180 19.39 -11.85 8.39
N LEU A 181 20.26 -11.17 7.65
CA LEU A 181 21.38 -11.80 6.94
C LEU A 181 22.41 -12.38 7.92
N SER A 182 22.74 -11.67 8.99
CA SER A 182 23.63 -12.19 10.03
C SER A 182 23.04 -13.37 10.81
N GLY A 183 21.70 -13.45 10.86
CA GLY A 183 20.95 -14.55 11.44
C GLY A 183 20.81 -15.77 10.51
N GLY A 184 21.40 -15.73 9.32
CA GLY A 184 21.39 -16.83 8.35
C GLY A 184 20.17 -16.86 7.43
N THR A 185 19.33 -15.83 7.41
CA THR A 185 18.23 -15.74 6.44
C THR A 185 18.80 -15.63 5.01
N PRO A 186 18.41 -16.51 4.06
CA PRO A 186 18.88 -16.45 2.69
C PRO A 186 18.55 -15.13 1.99
N GLN A 187 19.39 -14.70 1.05
CA GLN A 187 19.16 -13.46 0.29
C GLN A 187 17.92 -13.52 -0.60
N ASP A 188 17.58 -14.71 -1.10
CA ASP A 188 16.40 -14.98 -1.91
C ASP A 188 15.16 -15.38 -1.07
N ASP A 189 15.24 -15.22 0.26
CA ASP A 189 14.09 -15.37 1.13
C ASP A 189 13.08 -14.24 0.91
N ASN A 190 11.78 -14.57 0.99
CA ASN A 190 10.72 -13.60 0.73
C ASN A 190 10.78 -12.42 1.69
N ALA A 191 11.18 -12.64 2.95
CA ALA A 191 11.31 -11.57 3.93
C ALA A 191 12.45 -10.59 3.57
N VAL A 192 13.60 -11.09 3.08
CA VAL A 192 14.72 -10.24 2.63
C VAL A 192 14.34 -9.45 1.39
N ILE A 193 13.61 -10.09 0.46
CA ILE A 193 13.11 -9.44 -0.74
C ILE A 193 12.07 -8.36 -0.38
N GLU A 194 11.19 -8.60 0.59
CA GLU A 194 10.25 -7.58 1.09
C GLU A 194 10.99 -6.36 1.66
N MET A 195 12.03 -6.57 2.48
CA MET A 195 12.86 -5.47 2.99
C MET A 195 13.58 -4.74 1.84
N SER A 196 14.00 -5.46 0.80
CA SER A 196 14.64 -4.88 -0.37
C SER A 196 13.67 -4.04 -1.20
N LEU A 197 12.41 -4.46 -1.32
CA LEU A 197 11.34 -3.70 -1.97
C LEU A 197 11.06 -2.38 -1.22
N LYS A 198 11.01 -2.44 0.11
CA LYS A 198 10.85 -1.26 0.98
C LYS A 198 11.99 -0.26 0.77
N LEU A 199 13.24 -0.74 0.73
CA LEU A 199 14.41 0.10 0.44
C LEU A 199 14.40 0.68 -0.97
N ALA A 200 14.05 -0.11 -1.99
CA ALA A 200 13.93 0.36 -3.38
C ALA A 200 12.93 1.52 -3.50
N THR A 201 11.80 1.40 -2.81
CA THR A 201 10.77 2.45 -2.74
C THR A 201 11.28 3.71 -2.03
N ILE A 202 12.04 3.57 -0.94
CA ILE A 202 12.67 4.71 -0.26
C ILE A 202 13.69 5.40 -1.18
N TYR A 203 14.51 4.63 -1.91
CA TYR A 203 15.46 5.18 -2.87
C TYR A 203 14.76 5.94 -4.00
N ALA A 204 13.63 5.43 -4.50
CA ALA A 204 12.81 6.13 -5.48
C ALA A 204 12.35 7.49 -4.95
N GLU A 205 11.86 7.57 -3.71
CA GLU A 205 11.43 8.83 -3.09
C GLU A 205 12.58 9.80 -2.79
N GLN A 206 13.77 9.27 -2.50
CA GLN A 206 14.99 10.08 -2.33
C GLN A 206 15.60 10.54 -3.66
N ASN A 207 14.99 10.21 -4.82
CA ASN A 207 15.55 10.43 -6.16
C ASN A 207 16.90 9.73 -6.41
N LYS A 208 17.17 8.61 -5.73
CA LYS A 208 18.36 7.78 -5.94
C LYS A 208 18.07 6.73 -7.03
N ALA A 209 17.94 7.20 -8.27
CA ALA A 209 17.36 6.41 -9.37
C ALA A 209 18.08 5.08 -9.66
N GLU A 210 19.43 5.06 -9.63
CA GLU A 210 20.21 3.84 -9.88
C GLU A 210 19.98 2.77 -8.80
N LEU A 211 19.94 3.19 -7.53
CA LEU A 211 19.68 2.28 -6.41
C LEU A 211 18.25 1.77 -6.41
N ALA A 212 17.29 2.62 -6.78
CA ALA A 212 15.89 2.23 -6.93
C ALA A 212 15.72 1.15 -8.02
N GLU A 213 16.25 1.40 -9.22
CA GLU A 213 16.15 0.44 -10.33
C GLU A 213 16.87 -0.88 -10.01
N HIS A 214 18.06 -0.82 -9.38
CA HIS A 214 18.75 -2.01 -8.93
C HIS A 214 17.93 -2.79 -7.89
N GLY A 215 17.36 -2.10 -6.90
CA GLY A 215 16.52 -2.73 -5.87
C GLY A 215 15.29 -3.40 -6.46
N PHE A 216 14.57 -2.72 -7.37
CA PHE A 216 13.41 -3.30 -8.04
C PHE A 216 13.79 -4.49 -8.93
N ARG A 217 14.91 -4.42 -9.65
CA ARG A 217 15.44 -5.51 -10.47
C ARG A 217 15.76 -6.73 -9.61
N PHE A 218 16.52 -6.54 -8.53
CA PHE A 218 16.86 -7.59 -7.57
C PHE A 218 15.60 -8.30 -7.07
N CYS A 219 14.57 -7.54 -6.67
CA CYS A 219 13.33 -8.13 -6.16
C CYS A 219 12.62 -8.98 -7.22
N THR A 220 12.42 -8.45 -8.44
CA THR A 220 11.69 -9.20 -9.47
C THR A 220 12.47 -10.42 -9.97
N GLU A 221 13.76 -10.27 -10.25
CA GLU A 221 14.58 -11.37 -10.79
C GLU A 221 14.74 -12.50 -9.76
N SER A 222 14.90 -12.16 -8.47
CA SER A 222 15.01 -13.17 -7.40
C SER A 222 13.72 -13.97 -7.26
N LEU A 223 12.55 -13.31 -7.29
CA LEU A 223 11.25 -13.98 -7.18
C LEU A 223 10.93 -14.81 -8.43
N GLU A 224 11.20 -14.28 -9.62
CA GLU A 224 11.00 -15.02 -10.88
C GLU A 224 11.88 -16.27 -10.93
N ALA A 225 13.16 -16.16 -10.57
CA ALA A 225 14.07 -17.30 -10.50
C ALA A 225 13.60 -18.34 -9.47
N LYS A 226 13.08 -17.90 -8.32
CA LYS A 226 12.53 -18.79 -7.29
C LYS A 226 11.28 -19.52 -7.77
N LEU A 227 10.38 -18.82 -8.46
CA LEU A 227 9.16 -19.41 -9.04
C LEU A 227 9.48 -20.38 -10.18
N GLU A 228 10.51 -20.12 -10.97
CA GLU A 228 10.94 -21.02 -12.05
C GLU A 228 11.47 -22.35 -11.50
N LYS A 229 12.35 -22.30 -10.51
CA LYS A 229 12.84 -23.50 -9.80
C LYS A 229 11.69 -24.34 -9.21
N GLN A 230 10.62 -23.68 -8.76
CA GLN A 230 9.45 -24.37 -8.22
C GLN A 230 8.55 -25.00 -9.29
N LYS A 231 8.63 -24.59 -10.56
CA LYS A 231 7.89 -25.25 -11.66
C LYS A 231 8.48 -26.60 -12.05
N GLU A 232 9.77 -26.80 -11.80
CA GLU A 232 10.48 -28.04 -12.13
C GLU A 232 10.12 -29.20 -11.19
N ILE A 233 9.44 -28.91 -10.06
CA ILE A 233 9.01 -29.89 -9.08
C ILE A 233 7.66 -30.48 -9.52
N PRO A 234 7.54 -31.81 -9.75
CA PRO A 234 6.26 -32.44 -10.12
C PRO A 234 5.16 -32.16 -9.09
N GLU A 235 3.93 -31.90 -9.54
CA GLU A 235 2.77 -31.58 -8.66
C GLU A 235 2.53 -32.65 -7.58
N GLU A 236 2.82 -33.92 -7.89
CA GLU A 236 2.68 -35.07 -6.99
C GLU A 236 3.64 -35.03 -5.78
N GLN A 237 4.69 -34.22 -5.83
CA GLN A 237 5.69 -34.08 -4.77
C GLN A 237 5.53 -32.77 -3.96
N GLN A 238 4.56 -31.93 -4.33
CA GLN A 238 4.36 -30.64 -3.68
C GLN A 238 3.54 -30.81 -2.40
N THR A 239 4.11 -30.34 -1.29
CA THR A 239 3.40 -30.25 -0.01
C THR A 239 2.48 -29.03 0.03
N GLU A 240 1.43 -29.07 0.85
CA GLU A 240 0.52 -27.92 1.04
C GLU A 240 1.27 -26.66 1.49
N GLU A 241 2.31 -26.81 2.32
CA GLU A 241 3.16 -25.71 2.79
C GLU A 241 3.99 -25.09 1.65
N GLN A 242 4.49 -25.91 0.73
CA GLN A 242 5.24 -25.42 -0.44
C GLN A 242 4.34 -24.67 -1.42
N GLU A 243 3.10 -25.11 -1.65
CA GLU A 243 2.18 -24.36 -2.51
C GLU A 243 1.72 -23.06 -1.84
N ALA A 244 1.51 -23.06 -0.52
CA ALA A 244 1.25 -21.83 0.24
C ALA A 244 2.42 -20.83 0.11
N LEU A 245 3.65 -21.28 0.28
CA LEU A 245 4.84 -20.45 0.10
C LEU A 245 4.99 -19.96 -1.35
N ARG A 246 4.66 -20.80 -2.33
CA ARG A 246 4.69 -20.45 -3.75
C ARG A 246 3.65 -19.38 -4.07
N LYS A 247 2.43 -19.50 -3.53
CA LYS A 247 1.40 -18.47 -3.60
C LYS A 247 1.89 -17.14 -3.00
N ASP A 248 2.47 -17.17 -1.80
CA ASP A 248 3.04 -15.97 -1.17
C ASP A 248 4.16 -15.34 -2.03
N THR A 249 4.98 -16.16 -2.67
CA THR A 249 6.05 -15.71 -3.58
C THR A 249 5.48 -15.04 -4.82
N ARG A 250 4.40 -15.58 -5.42
CA ARG A 250 3.70 -14.94 -6.54
C ARG A 250 3.10 -13.60 -6.11
N LEU A 251 2.43 -13.55 -4.96
CA LEU A 251 1.85 -12.31 -4.45
C LEU A 251 2.91 -11.23 -4.20
N LEU A 252 4.05 -11.60 -3.61
CA LEU A 252 5.18 -10.68 -3.43
C LEU A 252 5.74 -10.18 -4.78
N LEU A 253 5.78 -11.03 -5.80
CA LEU A 253 6.16 -10.59 -7.16
C LEU A 253 5.15 -9.58 -7.72
N GLY A 254 3.85 -9.82 -7.53
CA GLY A 254 2.80 -8.87 -7.89
C GLY A 254 2.99 -7.50 -7.22
N LEU A 255 3.35 -7.47 -5.93
CA LEU A 255 3.64 -6.23 -5.19
C LEU A 255 4.91 -5.52 -5.69
N CYS A 256 5.96 -6.28 -6.03
CA CYS A 256 7.19 -5.74 -6.60
C CYS A 256 6.92 -5.07 -7.95
N LEU A 257 6.13 -5.73 -8.80
CA LEU A 257 5.73 -5.23 -10.10
C LEU A 257 4.85 -3.98 -9.98
N ASP A 258 3.85 -3.94 -9.09
CA ASP A 258 3.05 -2.74 -8.81
C ASP A 258 3.94 -1.55 -8.40
N SER A 259 4.83 -1.77 -7.43
CA SER A 259 5.72 -0.72 -6.92
C SER A 259 6.69 -0.21 -7.99
N ARG A 260 7.27 -1.11 -8.80
CA ARG A 260 8.14 -0.76 -9.92
C ARG A 260 7.37 -0.03 -11.02
N ALA A 261 6.14 -0.43 -11.30
CA ALA A 261 5.26 0.24 -12.27
C ALA A 261 4.99 1.69 -11.86
N ARG A 262 4.68 1.94 -10.58
CA ARG A 262 4.51 3.30 -10.03
C ARG A 262 5.77 4.14 -10.20
N TYR A 263 6.93 3.57 -9.88
CA TYR A 263 8.21 4.25 -10.06
C TYR A 263 8.47 4.59 -11.54
N ARG A 264 8.32 3.62 -12.44
CA ARG A 264 8.50 3.81 -13.89
C ARG A 264 7.51 4.82 -14.47
N ALA A 265 6.26 4.81 -14.01
CA ALA A 265 5.26 5.81 -14.38
C ALA A 265 5.69 7.22 -13.95
N SER A 266 6.24 7.37 -12.74
CA SER A 266 6.77 8.66 -12.26
C SER A 266 7.96 9.17 -13.08
N MET A 267 8.72 8.25 -13.69
CA MET A 267 9.82 8.53 -14.61
C MET A 267 9.37 8.65 -16.08
N LEU A 268 8.06 8.61 -16.35
CA LEU A 268 7.47 8.64 -17.69
C LEU A 268 7.86 7.48 -18.61
N HIS A 269 8.32 6.36 -18.04
CA HIS A 269 8.56 5.12 -18.78
C HIS A 269 7.24 4.31 -18.93
N LEU A 270 6.25 4.92 -19.57
CA LEU A 270 4.86 4.45 -19.56
C LEU A 270 4.72 3.02 -20.12
N SER A 271 5.40 2.67 -21.21
CA SER A 271 5.32 1.32 -21.79
C SER A 271 5.81 0.23 -20.84
N GLN A 272 6.89 0.50 -20.10
CA GLN A 272 7.41 -0.44 -19.11
C GLN A 272 6.49 -0.52 -17.88
N ALA A 273 5.90 0.61 -17.47
CA ALA A 273 4.91 0.63 -16.40
C ALA A 273 3.65 -0.17 -16.77
N THR A 274 3.15 -0.04 -18.00
CA THR A 274 2.01 -0.82 -18.52
C THR A 274 2.30 -2.33 -18.43
N GLN A 275 3.48 -2.77 -18.87
CA GLN A 275 3.89 -4.17 -18.78
C GLN A 275 3.90 -4.68 -17.33
N ASP A 276 4.49 -3.92 -16.41
CA ASP A 276 4.56 -4.27 -15.00
C ASP A 276 3.16 -4.33 -14.36
N TYR A 277 2.28 -3.37 -14.66
CA TYR A 277 0.89 -3.38 -14.19
C TYR A 277 0.09 -4.55 -14.75
N GLN A 278 0.23 -4.89 -16.02
CA GLN A 278 -0.44 -6.06 -16.61
C GLN A 278 0.00 -7.36 -15.94
N ASN A 279 1.30 -7.53 -15.69
CA ASN A 279 1.83 -8.71 -15.02
C ASN A 279 1.36 -8.77 -13.55
N ALA A 280 1.40 -7.65 -12.82
CA ALA A 280 0.88 -7.56 -11.46
C ALA A 280 -0.62 -7.88 -11.40
N LEU A 281 -1.41 -7.33 -12.33
CA LEU A 281 -2.85 -7.57 -12.41
C LEU A 281 -3.16 -9.04 -12.68
N LYS A 282 -2.41 -9.68 -13.59
CA LYS A 282 -2.55 -11.11 -13.88
C LYS A 282 -2.33 -11.96 -12.62
N ILE A 283 -1.26 -11.68 -11.87
CA ILE A 283 -0.95 -12.37 -10.62
C ILE A 283 -2.08 -12.17 -9.60
N CYS A 284 -2.49 -10.93 -9.34
CA CYS A 284 -3.53 -10.64 -8.35
C CYS A 284 -4.88 -11.29 -8.72
N ARG A 285 -5.28 -11.25 -9.99
CA ARG A 285 -6.49 -11.94 -10.47
C ARG A 285 -6.43 -13.44 -10.21
N GLN A 286 -5.30 -14.07 -10.53
CA GLN A 286 -5.13 -15.52 -10.36
C GLN A 286 -5.14 -15.93 -8.89
N GLU A 287 -4.45 -15.18 -8.03
CA GLU A 287 -4.21 -15.59 -6.63
C GLU A 287 -5.29 -15.12 -5.65
N GLN A 288 -5.99 -14.02 -5.98
CA GLN A 288 -6.93 -13.33 -5.07
C GLN A 288 -8.32 -13.12 -5.69
N GLY A 289 -8.47 -13.25 -7.01
CA GLY A 289 -9.73 -13.05 -7.72
C GLY A 289 -9.98 -11.63 -8.22
N ASP A 290 -11.03 -11.48 -9.03
CA ASP A 290 -11.37 -10.23 -9.73
C ASP A 290 -11.93 -9.13 -8.82
N THR A 291 -12.61 -9.50 -7.74
CA THR A 291 -13.17 -8.55 -6.77
C THR A 291 -12.21 -8.22 -5.64
N HIS A 292 -10.98 -8.74 -5.65
CA HIS A 292 -10.03 -8.38 -4.60
C HIS A 292 -9.66 -6.88 -4.68
N PRO A 293 -9.59 -6.13 -3.56
CA PRO A 293 -9.28 -4.71 -3.59
C PRO A 293 -8.01 -4.36 -4.37
N GLN A 294 -6.95 -5.17 -4.23
CA GLN A 294 -5.71 -4.96 -4.97
C GLN A 294 -5.88 -5.14 -6.49
N THR A 295 -6.71 -6.09 -6.92
CA THR A 295 -7.03 -6.31 -8.33
C THR A 295 -7.72 -5.07 -8.93
N LEU A 296 -8.71 -4.53 -8.22
CA LEU A 296 -9.46 -3.35 -8.64
C LEU A 296 -8.56 -2.10 -8.72
N VAL A 297 -7.65 -1.93 -7.75
CA VAL A 297 -6.68 -0.83 -7.78
C VAL A 297 -5.72 -0.98 -8.97
N LEU A 298 -5.21 -2.19 -9.24
CA LEU A 298 -4.33 -2.45 -10.38
C LEU A 298 -5.02 -2.18 -11.72
N MET A 299 -6.30 -2.53 -11.86
CA MET A 299 -7.10 -2.20 -13.04
C MET A 299 -7.19 -0.68 -13.22
N SER A 300 -7.46 0.07 -12.16
CA SER A 300 -7.55 1.52 -12.22
C SER A 300 -6.20 2.21 -12.48
N ASP A 301 -5.12 1.69 -11.90
CA ASP A 301 -3.77 2.21 -12.11
C ASP A 301 -3.34 1.96 -13.57
N LEU A 302 -3.59 0.75 -14.10
CA LEU A 302 -3.34 0.42 -15.51
C LEU A 302 -4.17 1.31 -16.45
N ALA A 303 -5.45 1.51 -16.18
CA ALA A 303 -6.30 2.42 -16.96
C ALA A 303 -5.74 3.84 -16.97
N THR A 304 -5.23 4.32 -15.83
CA THR A 304 -4.59 5.63 -15.75
C THR A 304 -3.35 5.71 -16.64
N ILE A 305 -2.51 4.67 -16.68
CA ILE A 305 -1.34 4.65 -17.57
C ILE A 305 -1.75 4.63 -19.04
N MET A 306 -2.75 3.83 -19.41
CA MET A 306 -3.27 3.75 -20.78
C MET A 306 -3.82 5.11 -21.25
N ASP A 307 -4.55 5.82 -20.38
CA ASP A 307 -5.04 7.17 -20.63
C ASP A 307 -3.89 8.16 -20.92
N LEU A 308 -2.76 8.05 -20.22
CA LEU A 308 -1.57 8.88 -20.48
C LEU A 308 -0.83 8.56 -21.77
N GLN A 309 -0.99 7.34 -22.25
CA GLN A 309 -0.52 6.92 -23.55
C GLN A 309 -1.47 7.37 -24.68
N GLY A 310 -2.63 7.96 -24.34
CA GLY A 310 -3.64 8.40 -25.28
C GLY A 310 -4.67 7.32 -25.64
N GLN A 311 -4.62 6.15 -24.98
CA GLN A 311 -5.55 5.03 -25.19
C GLN A 311 -6.82 5.22 -24.35
N HIS A 312 -7.52 6.33 -24.55
CA HIS A 312 -8.61 6.76 -23.68
C HIS A 312 -9.80 5.78 -23.64
N ASP A 313 -10.22 5.24 -24.79
CA ASP A 313 -11.37 4.33 -24.86
C ASP A 313 -11.10 3.00 -24.15
N GLU A 314 -9.92 2.42 -24.38
CA GLU A 314 -9.49 1.19 -23.69
C GLU A 314 -9.35 1.42 -22.18
N ALA A 315 -8.82 2.57 -21.77
CA ALA A 315 -8.74 2.98 -20.37
C ALA A 315 -10.12 3.10 -19.71
N LEU A 316 -11.09 3.72 -20.40
CA LEU A 316 -12.46 3.84 -19.93
C LEU A 316 -13.13 2.47 -19.75
N VAL A 317 -12.94 1.54 -20.68
CA VAL A 317 -13.47 0.17 -20.54
C VAL A 317 -12.90 -0.51 -19.30
N LEU A 318 -11.58 -0.42 -19.09
CA LEU A 318 -10.92 -1.08 -17.98
C LEU A 318 -11.33 -0.50 -16.61
N VAL A 319 -11.38 0.83 -16.47
CA VAL A 319 -11.79 1.47 -15.21
C VAL A 319 -13.29 1.26 -14.94
N GLN A 320 -14.13 1.24 -15.97
CA GLN A 320 -15.56 0.93 -15.85
C GLN A 320 -15.76 -0.49 -15.30
N GLN A 321 -15.02 -1.47 -15.84
CA GLN A 321 -15.05 -2.84 -15.31
C GLN A 321 -14.66 -2.88 -13.82
N ALA A 322 -13.63 -2.13 -13.41
CA ALA A 322 -13.23 -2.04 -12.01
C ALA A 322 -14.33 -1.41 -11.13
N VAL A 323 -14.99 -0.35 -11.61
CA VAL A 323 -16.11 0.32 -10.91
C VAL A 323 -17.29 -0.65 -10.74
N ASP A 324 -17.66 -1.40 -11.77
CA ASP A 324 -18.80 -2.33 -11.71
C ASP A 324 -18.54 -3.50 -10.77
N LEU A 325 -17.34 -4.08 -10.83
CA LEU A 325 -16.90 -5.09 -9.88
C LEU A 325 -16.88 -4.52 -8.45
N SER A 326 -16.33 -3.32 -8.28
CA SER A 326 -16.27 -2.67 -6.97
C SER A 326 -17.64 -2.38 -6.38
N ARG A 327 -18.60 -1.97 -7.21
CA ARG A 327 -19.98 -1.67 -6.82
C ARG A 327 -20.73 -2.93 -6.44
N SER A 328 -20.57 -4.01 -7.20
CA SER A 328 -21.23 -5.30 -6.92
C SER A 328 -20.73 -5.98 -5.64
N ALA A 329 -19.43 -5.86 -5.34
CA ALA A 329 -18.83 -6.40 -4.13
C ALA A 329 -18.90 -5.45 -2.91
N GLY A 330 -19.36 -4.21 -3.09
CA GLY A 330 -19.56 -3.25 -1.99
C GLY A 330 -18.26 -2.74 -1.36
N HIS A 331 -17.22 -2.48 -2.16
CA HIS A 331 -15.93 -2.03 -1.62
C HIS A 331 -15.99 -0.59 -1.08
N PRO A 332 -15.37 -0.32 0.09
CA PRO A 332 -15.39 1.01 0.71
C PRO A 332 -14.59 2.06 -0.06
N ASP A 333 -13.67 1.65 -0.94
CA ASP A 333 -12.81 2.54 -1.73
C ASP A 333 -13.37 2.82 -3.14
N LEU A 334 -14.68 2.56 -3.39
CA LEU A 334 -15.34 2.80 -4.69
C LEU A 334 -15.18 4.26 -5.17
N HIS A 335 -15.16 5.22 -4.24
CA HIS A 335 -14.97 6.65 -4.58
C HIS A 335 -13.66 6.94 -5.30
N VAL A 336 -12.60 6.16 -5.03
CA VAL A 336 -11.30 6.31 -5.70
C VAL A 336 -11.41 5.93 -7.17
N LEU A 337 -12.06 4.79 -7.46
CA LEU A 337 -12.26 4.29 -8.84
C LEU A 337 -13.13 5.25 -9.66
N LEU A 338 -14.22 5.75 -9.07
CA LEU A 338 -15.10 6.74 -9.69
C LEU A 338 -14.35 8.06 -9.98
N GLY A 339 -13.51 8.51 -9.06
CA GLY A 339 -12.68 9.70 -9.26
C GLY A 339 -11.69 9.54 -10.42
N ASN A 340 -11.11 8.36 -10.58
CA ASN A 340 -10.18 8.05 -11.68
C ASN A 340 -10.92 7.97 -13.02
N MET A 341 -12.07 7.30 -13.06
CA MET A 341 -12.93 7.27 -14.23
C MET A 341 -13.36 8.68 -14.68
N ALA A 342 -13.76 9.53 -13.73
CA ALA A 342 -14.09 10.93 -14.01
C ALA A 342 -12.89 11.72 -14.57
N GLY A 343 -11.67 11.43 -14.11
CA GLY A 343 -10.44 12.02 -14.66
C GLY A 343 -10.20 11.65 -16.12
N ILE A 344 -10.40 10.38 -16.48
CA ILE A 344 -10.25 9.90 -17.88
C ILE A 344 -11.35 10.52 -18.77
N LEU A 345 -12.59 10.62 -18.28
CA LEU A 345 -13.68 11.32 -18.98
C LEU A 345 -13.38 12.81 -19.19
N LEU A 346 -12.75 13.45 -18.22
CA LEU A 346 -12.31 14.84 -18.34
C LEU A 346 -11.25 15.00 -19.45
N HIS A 347 -10.34 14.04 -19.64
CA HIS A 347 -9.36 14.09 -20.74
C HIS A 347 -10.01 13.98 -22.12
N THR A 348 -11.07 13.18 -22.25
CA THR A 348 -11.84 13.00 -23.50
C THR A 348 -12.86 14.12 -23.78
N GLY A 349 -12.95 15.15 -22.92
CA GLY A 349 -13.90 16.25 -23.10
C GLY A 349 -15.34 15.93 -22.70
N ARG A 350 -15.58 14.76 -22.10
CA ARG A 350 -16.91 14.34 -21.63
C ARG A 350 -17.24 14.97 -20.28
N PHE A 351 -17.37 16.30 -20.26
CA PHE A 351 -17.45 17.10 -19.04
C PHE A 351 -18.67 16.80 -18.17
N GLU A 352 -19.85 16.57 -18.77
CA GLU A 352 -21.08 16.29 -18.01
C GLU A 352 -21.00 14.92 -17.30
N ASP A 353 -20.52 13.88 -17.99
CA ASP A 353 -20.28 12.56 -17.40
C ASP A 353 -19.23 12.65 -16.27
N ALA A 354 -18.12 13.35 -16.51
CA ALA A 354 -17.08 13.55 -15.49
C ALA A 354 -17.63 14.25 -14.23
N MET A 355 -18.48 15.27 -14.38
CA MET A 355 -19.12 15.93 -13.23
C MET A 355 -20.04 14.98 -12.46
N GLN A 356 -20.78 14.12 -13.14
CA GLN A 356 -21.67 13.15 -12.50
C GLN A 356 -20.87 12.18 -11.63
N PHE A 357 -19.83 11.55 -12.19
CA PHE A 357 -19.00 10.60 -11.45
C PHE A 357 -18.21 11.26 -10.32
N TYR A 358 -17.69 12.47 -10.51
CA TYR A 358 -17.05 13.19 -9.39
C TYR A 358 -18.03 13.54 -8.27
N ARG A 359 -19.30 13.85 -8.56
CA ARG A 359 -20.30 14.09 -7.50
C ARG A 359 -20.63 12.83 -6.72
N GLU A 360 -20.78 11.70 -7.41
CA GLU A 360 -20.98 10.38 -6.78
C GLU A 360 -19.77 10.04 -5.89
N ALA A 361 -18.55 10.15 -6.43
CA ALA A 361 -17.31 9.93 -5.71
C ALA A 361 -17.21 10.83 -4.47
N LEU A 362 -17.61 12.11 -4.56
CA LEU A 362 -17.55 13.05 -3.44
C LEU A 362 -18.50 12.67 -2.30
N SER A 363 -19.69 12.15 -2.60
CA SER A 363 -20.63 11.66 -1.58
C SER A 363 -20.01 10.49 -0.82
N LEU A 364 -19.56 9.48 -1.56
CA LEU A 364 -18.97 8.27 -1.01
C LEU A 364 -17.69 8.56 -0.20
N ALA A 365 -16.82 9.45 -0.69
CA ALA A 365 -15.61 9.85 0.04
C ALA A 365 -15.93 10.55 1.37
N ARG A 366 -17.00 11.36 1.43
CA ARG A 366 -17.46 12.00 2.67
C ARG A 366 -18.06 10.98 3.64
N GLU A 367 -18.86 10.05 3.14
CA GLU A 367 -19.43 8.95 3.93
C GLU A 367 -18.33 8.06 4.53
N ALA A 368 -17.25 7.83 3.77
CA ALA A 368 -16.09 7.09 4.23
C ALA A 368 -15.15 7.88 5.17
N GLY A 369 -15.36 9.19 5.34
CA GLY A 369 -14.44 10.06 6.09
C GLY A 369 -13.05 10.21 5.44
N ASP A 370 -12.93 9.92 4.15
CA ASP A 370 -11.68 10.04 3.40
C ASP A 370 -11.48 11.49 2.92
N GLN A 371 -11.01 12.33 3.83
CA GLN A 371 -10.78 13.76 3.57
C GLN A 371 -9.80 13.98 2.41
N GLU A 372 -8.84 13.09 2.24
CA GLU A 372 -7.84 13.19 1.20
C GLU A 372 -8.44 13.01 -0.19
N SER A 373 -9.33 12.02 -0.33
CA SER A 373 -10.10 11.84 -1.56
C SER A 373 -11.10 12.99 -1.77
N VAL A 374 -11.73 13.49 -0.71
CA VAL A 374 -12.64 14.66 -0.80
C VAL A 374 -11.93 15.87 -1.42
N ASP A 375 -10.73 16.21 -0.92
CA ASP A 375 -9.96 17.36 -1.42
C ASP A 375 -9.57 17.17 -2.90
N MET A 376 -9.14 15.96 -3.27
CA MET A 376 -8.77 15.62 -4.64
C MET A 376 -9.97 15.71 -5.60
N ILE A 377 -11.11 15.16 -5.22
CA ILE A 377 -12.33 15.16 -6.04
C ILE A 377 -12.86 16.59 -6.22
N GLN A 378 -12.79 17.42 -5.18
CA GLN A 378 -13.16 18.84 -5.30
C GLN A 378 -12.28 19.58 -6.31
N GLU A 379 -10.98 19.29 -6.36
CA GLU A 379 -10.09 19.86 -7.35
C GLU A 379 -10.45 19.39 -8.77
N GLY A 380 -10.75 18.10 -8.95
CA GLY A 380 -11.28 17.57 -10.20
C GLY A 380 -12.54 18.30 -10.66
N LEU A 381 -13.51 18.51 -9.76
CA LEU A 381 -14.74 19.27 -10.06
C LEU A 381 -14.47 20.72 -10.48
N LYS A 382 -13.49 21.40 -9.87
CA LYS A 382 -13.11 22.75 -10.28
C LYS A 382 -12.53 22.75 -11.70
N GLU A 383 -11.66 21.80 -12.01
CA GLU A 383 -11.04 21.71 -13.33
C GLU A 383 -12.07 21.38 -14.42
N VAL A 384 -13.02 20.49 -14.15
CA VAL A 384 -14.13 20.20 -15.09
C VAL A 384 -14.91 21.46 -15.42
N ARG A 385 -15.31 22.25 -14.40
CA ARG A 385 -16.05 23.51 -14.60
C ARG A 385 -15.26 24.48 -15.46
N LYS A 386 -13.98 24.67 -15.13
CA LYS A 386 -13.09 25.58 -15.84
C LYS A 386 -12.93 25.19 -17.30
N ARG A 387 -12.68 23.91 -17.61
CA ARG A 387 -12.50 23.44 -19.00
C ARG A 387 -13.79 23.54 -19.82
N ARG A 388 -14.93 23.19 -19.22
CA ARG A 388 -16.25 23.34 -19.84
C ARG A 388 -16.58 24.80 -20.16
N ASP A 389 -16.25 25.72 -19.26
CA ASP A 389 -16.49 27.15 -19.50
C ASP A 389 -15.57 27.70 -20.60
N GLN A 390 -14.33 27.20 -20.70
CA GLN A 390 -13.41 27.53 -21.80
C GLN A 390 -13.91 27.03 -23.15
N GLU A 391 -14.40 25.79 -23.24
CA GLU A 391 -14.98 25.23 -24.46
C GLU A 391 -16.21 26.04 -24.91
N ARG A 392 -17.13 26.33 -23.99
CA ARG A 392 -18.30 27.17 -24.27
C ARG A 392 -17.94 28.57 -24.79
N ASN A 393 -16.88 29.17 -24.24
CA ASN A 393 -16.42 30.47 -24.69
C ASN A 393 -15.78 30.40 -26.09
N GLN A 394 -15.06 29.31 -26.41
CA GLN A 394 -14.51 29.08 -27.74
C GLN A 394 -15.61 28.85 -28.78
N GLU A 395 -16.64 28.07 -28.45
CA GLU A 395 -17.81 27.87 -29.32
C GLU A 395 -18.58 29.16 -29.62
N LYS A 396 -18.64 30.07 -28.64
CA LYS A 396 -19.26 31.40 -28.85
C LYS A 396 -18.41 32.26 -29.78
N ALA A 397 -17.11 32.34 -29.53
CA ALA A 397 -16.19 33.09 -30.38
C ALA A 397 -16.20 32.58 -31.84
N ALA A 398 -16.22 31.25 -32.04
CA ALA A 398 -16.28 30.63 -33.36
C ALA A 398 -17.62 30.85 -34.11
N LYS A 399 -18.66 31.33 -33.43
CA LYS A 399 -19.95 31.72 -34.05
C LYS A 399 -20.02 33.22 -34.36
N GLU A 400 -19.10 34.01 -33.81
CA GLU A 400 -19.01 35.46 -34.00
C GLU A 400 -18.01 35.86 -35.09
N GLU A 401 -17.11 34.95 -35.49
CA GLU A 401 -16.25 35.00 -36.70
C GLU A 401 -16.97 34.43 -37.93
#